data_AF-A0A8W8M4N4-F1
#
_entry.id   AF-A0A8W8M4N4-F1
#
_cell.length_a   1.000
_cell.length_b   1.000
_cell.length_c   1.000
_cell.angle_alpha   90.00
_cell.angle_beta   90.00
_cell.angle_gamma   90.00
#
_symmetry.space_group_name_H-M   'P 1'
#
loop_
_entity.id
_entity.type
_entity.pdbx_description
1 polymer ?
#
loop_
_entity_poly.entity_id
_entity_poly.type
_entity_poly.pdbx_seq_one_letter_code
_entity_poly.pdbx_strand_id
1 'polypeptide(L)' 'MAKNYGSMTIPQLKLELDKFGAKKSGRKRELVERLEAYARNAHCSRAEPAGQAYTMDLPDPDSYQDLNSDKSFP' A
#
# COMPACT_ATOMS: atom_id res chain seq x y z
N MET A 1 -6.82 -0.17 18.07
CA MET A 1 -7.66 -1.15 18.78
C MET A 1 -7.88 -2.35 17.86
N ALA A 2 -7.31 -3.52 18.17
CA ALA A 2 -7.54 -4.73 17.37
C ALA A 2 -8.98 -5.22 17.60
N LYS A 3 -9.80 -5.24 16.55
CA LYS A 3 -11.18 -5.72 16.62
C LYS A 3 -11.14 -7.25 16.72
N ASN A 4 -11.61 -7.81 17.84
CA ASN A 4 -11.70 -9.26 18.03
C ASN A 4 -12.91 -9.83 17.28
N TYR A 5 -12.72 -10.19 16.01
CA TYR A 5 -13.78 -10.74 15.14
C TYR A 5 -14.22 -12.16 15.53
N GLY A 6 -13.44 -12.88 16.36
CA GLY A 6 -13.78 -14.23 16.82
C GLY A 6 -15.07 -14.33 17.63
N SER A 7 -15.40 -13.27 18.39
CA SER A 7 -16.60 -13.21 19.24
C SER A 7 -17.86 -12.77 18.50
N MET A 8 -17.75 -12.33 17.25
CA MET A 8 -18.90 -11.89 16.45
C MET A 8 -19.70 -13.07 15.88
N THR A 9 -21.00 -12.85 15.69
CA THR A 9 -21.86 -13.84 15.04
C THR A 9 -21.69 -13.77 13.51
N ILE A 10 -21.99 -14.88 12.83
CA ILE A 10 -21.93 -14.97 11.35
C ILE A 10 -22.65 -13.81 10.63
N PRO A 11 -23.87 -13.40 11.02
CA PRO A 11 -24.52 -12.26 10.38
C PRO A 11 -23.76 -10.95 10.57
N GLN A 12 -23.18 -10.71 11.75
CA GLN A 12 -22.38 -9.50 12.00
C GLN A 12 -21.09 -9.51 11.16
N LEU A 13 -20.40 -10.65 11.05
CA LEU A 13 -19.20 -10.78 10.21
C LEU A 13 -19.50 -10.51 8.73
N LYS A 14 -20.66 -10.96 8.23
CA LYS A 14 -21.10 -10.71 6.85
C LYS A 14 -21.41 -9.23 6.60
N LEU A 15 -22.03 -8.53 7.56
CA LEU A 15 -22.27 -7.10 7.47
C LEU A 15 -20.96 -6.30 7.47
N GLU A 16 -20.00 -6.70 8.30
CA GLU A 16 -18.69 -6.06 8.32
C GLU A 16 -17.97 -6.26 6.97
N LEU A 17 -17.94 -7.49 6.45
CA LEU A 17 -17.37 -7.80 5.14
C LEU A 17 -18.06 -7.06 3.99
N ASP A 18 -19.37 -6.86 4.08
CA ASP A 18 -20.15 -6.08 3.12
C ASP A 18 -19.70 -4.61 3.08
N LYS A 19 -19.51 -3.98 4.25
CA LYS A 19 -18.96 -2.62 4.35
C LYS A 19 -17.55 -2.50 3.77
N PHE A 20 -16.75 -3.55 3.90
CA PHE A 20 -15.41 -3.61 3.33
C PHE A 20 -15.40 -4.02 1.84
N GLY A 21 -16.55 -4.33 1.23
CA GLY A 21 -16.64 -4.81 -0.15
C GLY A 21 -16.02 -6.20 -0.36
N ALA A 22 -15.82 -6.96 0.71
CA ALA A 22 -15.15 -8.25 0.70
C ALA A 22 -16.14 -9.41 0.51
N LYS A 23 -15.65 -10.53 -0.02
CA LYS A 23 -16.47 -11.70 -0.33
C LYS A 23 -17.14 -12.27 0.94
N LYS A 24 -18.48 -12.44 0.91
CA LYS A 24 -19.31 -12.95 2.03
C LYS A 24 -19.44 -14.48 2.07
N SER A 25 -18.73 -15.17 1.18
CA SER A 25 -18.77 -16.63 1.03
C SER A 25 -17.63 -17.28 1.82
N GLY A 26 -17.95 -18.36 2.54
CA GLY A 26 -17.02 -19.14 3.37
C GLY A 26 -17.60 -19.54 4.73
N ARG A 27 -16.83 -20.35 5.47
CA ARG A 27 -17.10 -20.72 6.87
C ARG A 27 -16.79 -19.54 7.82
N LYS A 28 -17.29 -19.61 9.06
CA LYS A 28 -17.04 -18.56 10.08
C LYS A 28 -15.55 -18.21 10.22
N ARG A 29 -14.67 -19.22 10.24
CA ARG A 29 -13.21 -19.02 10.35
C ARG A 29 -12.64 -18.21 9.19
N GLU A 30 -13.01 -18.57 7.95
CA GLU A 30 -12.56 -17.87 6.75
C GLU A 30 -13.05 -16.41 6.71
N LEU A 31 -14.27 -16.14 7.20
CA LEU A 31 -14.82 -14.77 7.29
C LEU A 31 -14.02 -13.93 8.30
N VAL A 32 -13.64 -14.51 9.45
CA VAL A 32 -12.82 -13.85 10.47
C VAL A 32 -11.42 -13.56 9.95
N GLU A 33 -10.73 -14.57 9.41
CA GLU A 33 -9.37 -14.40 8.85
C GLU A 33 -9.35 -13.36 7.73
N ARG A 34 -10.39 -13.33 6.90
CA ARG A 34 -10.55 -12.31 5.86
C ARG A 34 -10.68 -10.92 6.46
N LEU A 35 -11.55 -10.72 7.46
CA LEU A 35 -11.68 -9.42 8.13
C LEU A 35 -10.38 -8.96 8.81
N GLU A 36 -9.65 -9.88 9.44
CA GLU A 36 -8.35 -9.59 10.06
C GLU A 36 -7.29 -9.25 9.00
N ALA A 37 -7.27 -9.97 7.88
CA ALA A 37 -6.40 -9.66 6.75
C ALA A 37 -6.73 -8.29 6.14
N TYR A 38 -8.01 -7.95 5.94
CA TYR A 38 -8.42 -6.64 5.45
C TYR A 38 -8.12 -5.52 6.46
N ALA A 39 -8.33 -5.74 7.76
CA ALA A 39 -7.99 -4.75 8.78
C ALA A 39 -6.48 -4.49 8.84
N ARG A 40 -5.65 -5.54 8.67
CA ARG A 40 -4.19 -5.42 8.56
C ARG A 40 -3.76 -4.74 7.25
N ASN A 41 -4.37 -5.14 6.13
CA ASN A 41 -4.05 -4.62 4.79
C ASN A 41 -4.70 -3.28 4.46
N ALA A 42 -5.68 -2.79 5.23
CA ALA A 42 -6.25 -1.45 5.05
C ALA A 42 -5.19 -0.35 5.20
N HIS A 43 -4.08 -0.65 5.89
CA HIS A 43 -2.91 0.23 5.93
C HIS A 43 -2.13 0.26 4.59
N CYS A 44 -2.33 -0.73 3.73
CA CYS A 44 -1.66 -0.91 2.44
C CYS A 44 -2.62 -0.79 1.26
N SER A 45 -3.76 -0.08 1.40
CA SER A 45 -4.28 0.62 0.23
C SER A 45 -3.15 1.54 -0.20
N ARG A 46 -2.51 1.24 -1.33
CA ARG A 46 -1.69 2.23 -2.01
C ARG A 46 -2.64 3.39 -2.29
N ALA A 47 -2.66 4.37 -1.39
CA ALA A 47 -2.89 5.72 -1.80
C ALA A 47 -1.77 5.95 -2.80
N GLU A 48 -2.05 5.73 -4.08
CA GLU A 48 -1.32 6.42 -5.13
C GLU A 48 -1.30 7.87 -4.62
N PRO A 49 -0.13 8.38 -4.21
CA PRO A 49 -0.08 9.71 -3.66
C PRO A 49 -0.39 10.61 -4.84
N ALA A 50 -1.66 10.97 -4.96
CA ALA A 50 -2.18 11.77 -6.05
C ALA A 50 -1.44 13.11 -5.99
N GLY A 51 -0.43 13.28 -6.84
CA GLY A 51 0.35 14.51 -6.92
C GLY A 51 1.83 14.44 -6.58
N GLN A 52 2.45 13.27 -6.41
CA GLN A 52 3.92 13.24 -6.49
C GLN A 52 4.34 13.36 -7.95
N ALA A 53 4.54 14.59 -8.41
CA ALA A 53 5.31 14.83 -9.63
C ALA A 53 6.73 14.33 -9.34
N TYR A 54 7.06 13.13 -9.81
CA TYR A 54 8.42 12.60 -9.77
C TYR A 54 9.29 13.43 -10.71
N THR A 55 9.61 14.64 -10.25
CA THR A 55 10.57 15.53 -10.87
C THR A 55 11.91 15.19 -10.25
N MET A 56 12.87 14.78 -11.08
CA MET A 56 14.26 14.79 -10.63
C MET A 56 14.70 16.24 -10.66
N ASP A 57 15.15 16.77 -9.53
CA ASP A 57 15.90 18.01 -9.48
C ASP A 57 17.24 17.77 -10.19
N LEU A 58 17.28 17.97 -11.51
CA LEU A 58 18.52 17.95 -12.26
C LEU A 58 19.35 19.16 -11.81
N PRO A 59 20.59 18.98 -11.34
CA PRO A 59 21.47 20.09 -11.09
C PRO A 59 21.72 20.87 -12.37
N ASP A 60 22.10 22.14 -12.20
CA ASP A 60 22.43 23.02 -13.30
C ASP A 60 23.49 22.39 -14.24
N PRO A 61 23.34 22.50 -15.57
CA PRO A 61 24.26 21.91 -16.54
C PRO A 61 25.72 22.32 -16.35
N ASP A 62 25.99 23.53 -15.86
CA ASP A 62 27.36 24.01 -15.58
C ASP A 62 27.93 23.44 -14.26
N SER A 63 27.10 22.78 -13.45
CA SER A 63 27.54 22.03 -12.25
C SER A 63 28.10 20.64 -12.56
N TYR A 64 27.98 20.17 -13.81
CA TYR A 64 28.58 18.91 -14.22
C TYR A 64 30.10 19.10 -14.45
N GLN A 65 30.92 18.53 -13.57
CA GLN A 65 32.37 18.45 -13.81
C GLN A 65 32.68 17.27 -14.73
N ASP A 66 33.28 17.56 -15.89
CA ASP A 66 33.68 16.53 -16.85
C ASP A 66 34.92 15.77 -16.36
N LEU A 67 34.74 14.47 -16.10
CA LEU A 67 35.76 13.55 -15.60
C LEU A 67 36.91 13.29 -16.59
N ASN A 68 36.83 13.82 -17.81
CA ASN A 68 37.82 13.62 -18.87
C ASN A 68 38.53 14.92 -19.28
N SER A 69 38.30 16.04 -18.59
CA SER A 69 38.85 17.34 -18.98
C SER A 69 40.38 17.37 -18.92
N ASP A 70 40.98 16.55 -18.06
CA ASP A 70 42.43 16.42 -17.94
C ASP A 70 43.02 15.26 -18.77
N LYS A 71 42.19 14.49 -19.49
CA LYS A 71 42.68 13.38 -20.30
C LYS A 71 43.08 13.87 -21.69
N SER A 72 44.34 14.30 -21.81
CA SER A 72 44.99 14.35 -23.12
C SER A 72 45.10 12.92 -23.66
N PHE A 73 44.34 12.60 -24.70
CA PHE A 73 44.57 11.37 -25.46
C PHE A 73 45.92 11.51 -26.18
N PRO A 74 46.85 10.54 -26.04
CA PRO A 74 48.13 10.54 -26.75
C PRO A 74 47.98 10.23 -28.25
#